data_AF-A0A0T6LYY3-F1
#
_entry.id   AF-A0A0T6LYY3-F1
#
_cell.length_a   1.000
_cell.length_b   1.000
_cell.length_c   1.000
_cell.angle_alpha   90.00
_cell.angle_beta   90.00
_cell.angle_gamma   90.00
#
_symmetry.space_group_name_H-M   'P 1'
#
loop_
_entity.id
_entity.type
_entity.pdbx_description
1 polymer ?
#
loop_
_entity_poly.entity_id
_entity_poly.type
_entity_poly.pdbx_seq_one_letter_code
_entity_poly.pdbx_strand_id
1 'polypeptide(L)' 'MQATAYTFSQDTRCGSVLLDDGTPVPFDAAAFDSGGLLRLRPGQRVRVRTEGAGDARRVVFVTLATFPDPEAD' A
#
# COMPACT_ATOMS: atom_id res chain seq x y z
N MET A 1 1.73 -9.04 2.49
CA MET A 1 3.11 -8.70 2.93
C MET A 1 3.11 -7.39 3.73
N GLN A 2 4.20 -7.03 4.41
CA GLN A 2 4.33 -5.76 5.14
C GLN A 2 5.19 -4.76 4.36
N ALA A 3 4.95 -3.47 4.57
CA ALA A 3 5.68 -2.35 3.97
C ALA A 3 5.56 -1.09 4.84
N THR A 4 6.16 0.01 4.41
CA THR A 4 6.07 1.32 5.07
C THR A 4 5.51 2.35 4.09
N ALA A 5 4.47 3.10 4.49
CA ALA A 5 3.94 4.20 3.68
C ALA A 5 5.04 5.23 3.40
N TYR A 6 5.25 5.58 2.12
CA TYR A 6 6.32 6.52 1.72
C TYR A 6 5.75 7.86 1.28
N THR A 7 4.80 7.83 0.35
CA THR A 7 4.07 9.01 -0.12
C THR A 7 2.57 8.75 -0.07
N PHE A 8 1.78 9.81 0.10
CA PHE A 8 0.32 9.74 0.00
C PHE A 8 -0.22 11.12 -0.37
N SER A 9 -1.03 11.17 -1.43
CA SER A 9 -1.83 12.34 -1.80
C SER A 9 -3.27 12.10 -1.40
N GLN A 10 -3.81 12.96 -0.53
CA GLN A 10 -5.22 12.84 -0.11
C GLN A 10 -6.19 13.18 -1.26
N ASP A 11 -5.80 14.05 -2.18
CA ASP A 11 -6.62 14.48 -3.31
C ASP A 11 -6.83 13.36 -4.33
N THR A 12 -5.78 12.59 -4.61
CA THR A 12 -5.81 11.50 -5.60
C THR A 12 -6.00 10.12 -4.97
N ARG A 13 -5.79 9.99 -3.66
CA ARG A 13 -5.71 8.73 -2.92
C ARG A 13 -4.63 7.77 -3.46
N CYS A 14 -3.65 8.32 -4.17
CA CYS A 14 -2.50 7.59 -4.70
C CYS A 14 -1.24 7.82 -3.84
N GLY A 15 -0.25 6.97 -4.03
CA GLY A 15 1.03 7.10 -3.34
C GLY A 15 1.97 5.94 -3.61
N SER A 16 2.87 5.71 -2.66
CA SER A 16 3.82 4.61 -2.71
C SER A 16 4.15 4.10 -1.33
N VAL A 17 4.59 2.85 -1.27
CA VAL A 17 5.17 2.21 -0.09
C VAL A 17 6.63 1.87 -0.35
N LEU A 18 7.43 1.80 0.69
CA LEU A 18 8.74 1.13 0.67
C LEU A 18 8.55 -0.31 1.13
N LEU A 19 8.98 -1.25 0.31
CA LEU A 19 9.19 -2.64 0.75
C LEU A 19 10.33 -2.68 1.77
N ASP A 20 10.48 -3.80 2.49
CA ASP A 20 11.52 -3.92 3.52
C ASP A 20 12.96 -3.86 2.94
N ASP A 21 13.14 -4.10 1.63
CA ASP A 21 14.40 -3.89 0.91
C ASP A 21 14.63 -2.44 0.44
N GLY A 22 13.69 -1.52 0.74
CA GLY A 22 13.75 -0.12 0.34
C GLY A 22 13.20 0.17 -1.06
N THR A 23 12.72 -0.84 -1.80
CA THR A 23 12.13 -0.62 -3.13
C THR A 23 10.82 0.17 -3.01
N PRO A 24 10.67 1.32 -3.70
CA PRO A 24 9.41 2.03 -3.77
C PRO A 24 8.45 1.30 -4.72
N VAL A 25 7.22 1.05 -4.27
CA VAL A 25 6.17 0.44 -5.09
C VAL A 25 4.93 1.34 -5.07
N PRO A 26 4.41 1.76 -6.24
CA PRO A 26 3.25 2.64 -6.31
C PRO A 26 1.95 1.91 -6.00
N PHE A 27 0.98 2.66 -5.49
CA PHE A 27 -0.44 2.28 -5.42
C PHE A 27 -1.31 3.40 -6.00
N ASP A 28 -2.42 3.02 -6.60
CA ASP A 28 -3.46 3.93 -7.08
C ASP A 28 -4.64 4.02 -6.09
N ALA A 29 -5.64 4.82 -6.44
CA ALA A 29 -6.84 4.99 -5.64
C ALA A 29 -7.58 3.67 -5.42
N ALA A 30 -7.66 2.79 -6.41
CA ALA A 30 -8.37 1.51 -6.29
C ALA A 30 -7.70 0.60 -5.25
N ALA A 31 -6.37 0.54 -5.27
CA ALA A 31 -5.60 -0.18 -4.27
C ALA A 31 -5.78 0.41 -2.86
N PHE A 32 -5.87 1.73 -2.72
CA PHE A 32 -6.14 2.38 -1.44
C PHE A 32 -7.58 2.15 -0.94
N ASP A 33 -8.56 2.21 -1.85
CA ASP A 33 -9.98 2.05 -1.54
C ASP A 33 -10.32 0.64 -1.08
N SER A 34 -9.68 -0.37 -1.67
CA SER A 34 -9.82 -1.77 -1.24
C SER A 34 -9.37 -2.01 0.20
N GLY A 35 -8.51 -1.14 0.74
CA GLY A 35 -7.97 -1.23 2.10
C GLY A 35 -8.84 -0.64 3.21
N GLY A 36 -9.92 0.07 2.85
CA GLY A 36 -10.89 0.64 3.78
C GLY A 36 -10.36 1.81 4.63
N LEU A 37 -9.22 2.40 4.27
CA LEU A 37 -8.62 3.50 5.02
C LEU A 37 -9.18 4.87 4.60
N LEU A 38 -9.26 5.80 5.56
CA LEU A 38 -9.63 7.19 5.29
C LEU A 38 -8.41 8.06 4.93
N ARG A 39 -7.25 7.78 5.53
CA ARG A 39 -5.97 8.47 5.25
C ARG A 39 -4.80 7.53 5.44
N LEU A 40 -3.65 7.95 4.92
CA LEU A 40 -2.34 7.42 5.26
C LEU A 40 -1.40 8.55 5.67
N ARG A 41 -0.37 8.24 6.46
CA ARG A 41 0.74 9.12 6.78
C ARG A 41 2.04 8.42 6.38
N PRO A 42 3.01 9.15 5.78
CA PRO A 42 4.36 8.63 5.61
C PRO A 42 4.93 8.08 6.92
N GLY A 43 5.62 6.95 6.84
CA GLY A 43 6.20 6.22 7.98
C GLY A 43 5.27 5.21 8.66
N GLN A 44 3.97 5.16 8.32
CA GLN A 44 3.09 4.14 8.89
C GLN A 44 3.43 2.74 8.36
N ARG A 45 3.42 1.74 9.26
CA ARG A 45 3.48 0.33 8.87
C ARG A 45 2.15 -0.12 8.26
N VAL A 46 2.24 -0.72 7.09
CA VAL A 46 1.08 -1.14 6.31
C VAL A 46 1.21 -2.58 5.87
N ARG A 47 0.07 -3.24 5.74
CA ARG A 47 -0.06 -4.49 5.01
C ARG A 47 -0.41 -4.17 3.57
N VAL A 48 0.27 -4.83 2.62
CA VAL A 48 -0.01 -4.69 1.19
C VAL A 48 -0.13 -6.04 0.49
N ARG A 49 -0.85 -6.06 -0.63
CA ARG A 49 -0.72 -7.08 -1.68
C ARG A 49 -0.17 -6.43 -2.93
N THR A 50 0.65 -7.17 -3.66
CA THR A 50 1.29 -6.69 -4.89
C THR A 50 1.01 -7.64 -6.04
N GLU A 51 1.01 -7.09 -7.25
CA GLU A 51 0.98 -7.83 -8.51
C GLU A 51 2.15 -7.40 -9.38
N GLY A 52 2.50 -8.24 -10.36
CA GLY A 52 3.64 -7.99 -11.25
C GLY A 52 5.00 -8.21 -10.58
N ALA A 53 6.06 -7.94 -11.33
CA ALA A 53 7.45 -8.14 -10.90
C ALA A 53 8.36 -7.08 -11.51
N GLY A 54 9.53 -6.87 -10.90
CA GLY A 54 10.49 -5.84 -11.30
C GLY A 54 9.81 -4.47 -11.39
N ASP A 55 10.05 -3.77 -12.50
CA ASP A 55 9.51 -2.43 -12.77
C ASP A 55 7.98 -2.42 -12.98
N ALA A 56 7.36 -3.58 -13.26
CA ALA A 56 5.91 -3.70 -13.40
C ALA A 56 5.20 -4.00 -12.07
N ARG A 57 5.94 -4.11 -10.96
CA ARG A 57 5.36 -4.39 -9.64
C ARG A 57 4.53 -3.18 -9.17
N ARG A 58 3.29 -3.44 -8.76
CA ARG A 58 2.39 -2.43 -8.16
C ARG A 58 1.64 -2.99 -6.96
N VAL A 59 1.24 -2.13 -6.04
CA VAL A 59 0.38 -2.48 -4.91
C VAL A 59 -1.08 -2.45 -5.38
N VAL A 60 -1.84 -3.50 -5.07
CA VAL A 60 -3.27 -3.65 -5.41
C VAL A 60 -4.20 -3.62 -4.19
N PHE A 61 -3.62 -3.59 -2.99
CA PHE A 61 -4.33 -3.46 -1.71
C PHE A 61 -3.39 -2.86 -0.68
N VAL A 62 -3.84 -1.89 0.10
CA VAL A 62 -3.07 -1.30 1.21
C VAL A 62 -3.94 -1.00 2.43
N THR A 63 -3.62 -1.59 3.58
CA THR A 63 -4.28 -1.30 4.86
C THR A 63 -3.26 -1.16 6.00
N LEU A 64 -3.70 -0.78 7.20
CA LEU A 64 -2.81 -0.72 8.36
C LEU A 64 -2.29 -2.12 8.72
N ALA A 65 -1.04 -2.22 9.15
CA ALA A 65 -0.42 -3.51 9.46
C ALA A 65 -1.21 -4.37 10.49
N THR A 66 -1.97 -3.71 11.35
CA THR A 66 -2.80 -4.29 12.41
C THR A 66 -4.24 -4.57 11.99
N PHE A 67 -4.67 -4.15 10.80
CA PHE A 67 -6.00 -4.42 10.28
C PHE A 67 -6.03 -5.77 9.55
N PRO A 68 -7.20 -6.44 9.53
CA PRO A 68 -7.35 -7.68 8.77
C PRO A 68 -7.18 -7.43 7.28
N ASP A 69 -6.74 -8.46 6.57
CA ASP A 69 -6.85 -8.52 5.11
C ASP A 69 -8.06 -9.41 4.81
N PRO A 70 -9.12 -8.89 4.19
CA PRO A 70 -10.35 -9.65 3.97
C PRO A 70 -10.19 -10.80 2.97
N GLU A 71 -9.09 -10.82 2.20
CA GLU A 71 -8.75 -11.90 1.28
C GLU A 71 -7.61 -12.79 1.81
N ALA A 72 -7.14 -12.56 3.05
CA ALA A 72 -6.26 -13.50 3.73
C ALA A 72 -7.13 -14.47 4.55
N ASP A 73 -6.98 -15.76 4.26
CA ASP A 73 -7.63 -16.86 5.01
C ASP A 73 -7.44 -16.75 6.53
#